data_AF-A0A7W1V1K3-F1
#
_entry.id   AF-A0A7W1V1K3-F1
#
_cell.length_a   1.000
_cell.length_b   1.000
_cell.length_c   1.000
_cell.angle_alpha   90.00
_cell.angle_beta   90.00
_cell.angle_gamma   90.00
#
_symmetry.space_group_name_H-M   'P 1'
#
loop_
_entity.id
_entity.type
_entity.pdbx_description
1 polymer ?
#
loop_
_entity_poly.entity_id
_entity_poly.type
_entity_poly.pdbx_seq_one_letter_code
_entity_poly.pdbx_strand_id
1 'polypeptide(L)'
;TRSCGFCGVKTGRPDTIDWDEPEKVARSIKLMAIKHAVITSVDRDDLKDMGSIVWAETVKAIRRMNPDTTLETLIPDFQGIERHIDRIIEVHPEVVSHNMETVKRLTREVRIQAKYERSLGVLKYLKEQGIKRTKSGIMLGLGETEAEVIQTLEDLRSVNLDIVTIGQYLQPSKRHLPVKEFILPEQFQKYEKLGLEMGFRHVESGALVRSSYKAQKHLT
;
A
#
# COMPACT_ATOMS: atom_id res chain seq x y z
N THR A 1 -0.47 14.31 -6.77
CA THR A 1 -0.54 14.61 -8.22
C THR A 1 -1.46 13.68 -9.01
N ARG A 2 -2.09 12.67 -8.40
CA ARG A 2 -2.98 11.71 -9.07
C ARG A 2 -4.43 11.83 -8.62
N SER A 3 -5.32 11.14 -9.34
CA SER A 3 -6.78 11.27 -9.20
C SER A 3 -7.47 9.91 -9.25
N CYS A 4 -7.10 9.01 -8.34
CA CYS A 4 -7.75 7.71 -8.20
C CYS A 4 -9.22 7.89 -7.81
N GLY A 5 -10.15 7.24 -8.54
CA GLY A 5 -11.59 7.45 -8.39
C GLY A 5 -12.18 6.99 -7.05
N PHE A 6 -11.43 6.21 -6.27
CA PHE A 6 -11.82 5.70 -4.95
C PHE A 6 -11.27 6.53 -3.79
N CYS A 7 -10.24 7.35 -4.01
CA CYS A 7 -9.43 7.91 -2.94
C CYS A 7 -10.02 9.22 -2.42
N GLY A 8 -10.21 9.34 -1.11
CA GLY A 8 -10.73 10.54 -0.47
C GLY A 8 -9.73 11.70 -0.36
N VAL A 9 -8.47 11.51 -0.76
CA VAL A 9 -7.46 12.57 -0.76
C VAL A 9 -7.69 13.52 -1.92
N LYS A 10 -7.72 14.83 -1.64
CA LYS A 10 -7.96 15.85 -2.66
C LYS A 10 -6.85 15.87 -3.70
N THR A 11 -7.21 15.72 -4.97
CA THR A 11 -6.31 16.00 -6.11
C THR A 11 -6.09 17.50 -6.24
N GLY A 12 -4.84 17.91 -6.48
CA GLY A 12 -4.47 19.30 -6.73
C GLY A 12 -2.98 19.42 -7.04
N ARG A 13 -2.53 20.66 -7.24
CA ARG A 13 -1.11 20.99 -7.30
C ARG A 13 -0.56 20.95 -5.87
N PRO A 14 0.43 20.10 -5.57
CA PRO A 14 1.04 20.08 -4.25
C PRO A 14 1.75 21.39 -3.93
N ASP A 15 1.84 21.71 -2.64
CA ASP A 15 2.72 22.75 -2.15
C ASP A 15 4.20 22.34 -2.26
N THR A 16 5.07 23.30 -2.02
CA THR A 16 6.52 23.04 -1.88
C THR A 16 6.77 22.03 -0.76
N ILE A 17 7.81 21.22 -0.93
CA ILE A 17 8.23 20.24 0.09
C ILE A 17 8.57 20.98 1.39
N ASP A 18 8.01 20.50 2.50
CA ASP A 18 8.44 20.86 3.84
C ASP A 18 9.58 19.92 4.26
N TRP A 19 10.82 20.40 4.18
CA TRP A 19 12.00 19.59 4.52
C TRP A 19 12.10 19.25 6.01
N ASP A 20 11.30 19.89 6.87
CA ASP A 20 11.20 19.52 8.29
C ASP A 20 10.15 18.43 8.55
N GLU A 21 9.35 18.05 7.55
CA GLU A 21 8.31 17.00 7.68
C GLU A 21 8.87 15.68 8.26
N PRO A 22 10.01 15.14 7.79
CA PRO A 22 10.64 13.96 8.39
C PRO A 22 10.81 14.03 9.91
N GLU A 23 11.34 15.16 10.39
CA GLU A 23 11.59 15.40 11.82
C GLU A 23 10.29 15.57 12.61
N LYS A 24 9.29 16.23 12.01
CA LYS A 24 7.95 16.42 12.62
C LYS A 24 7.25 15.07 12.80
N VAL A 25 7.30 14.20 11.80
CA VAL A 25 6.72 12.84 11.88
C VAL A 25 7.42 12.02 12.97
N ALA A 26 8.75 12.02 12.99
CA ALA A 26 9.53 11.28 13.98
C ALA A 26 9.24 11.74 15.43
N ARG A 27 9.07 13.05 15.65
CA ARG A 27 8.67 13.60 16.96
C ARG A 27 7.26 13.17 17.36
N SER A 28 6.30 13.19 16.44
CA SER A 28 4.92 12.75 16.72
C SER A 28 4.87 11.29 17.14
N ILE A 29 5.59 10.41 16.43
CA ILE A 29 5.72 8.98 16.79
C ILE A 29 6.28 8.81 18.20
N LYS A 30 7.30 9.61 18.56
CA LYS A 30 7.90 9.59 19.90
C LYS A 30 6.92 10.02 20.99
N LEU A 31 6.24 11.15 20.78
CA LEU A 31 5.27 11.70 21.73
C LEU A 31 4.10 10.74 21.98
N MET A 32 3.65 10.03 20.95
CA MET A 32 2.57 9.05 21.04
C MET A 32 3.04 7.66 21.50
N ALA A 33 4.35 7.44 21.69
CA ALA A 33 4.96 6.17 22.07
C ALA A 33 4.55 4.98 21.16
N ILE A 34 4.45 5.23 19.85
CA ILE A 34 4.00 4.23 18.87
C ILE A 34 5.02 3.08 18.74
N LYS A 35 4.54 1.84 18.88
CA LYS A 35 5.37 0.62 18.75
C LYS A 35 5.56 0.17 17.30
N HIS A 36 4.56 0.38 16.47
CA HIS A 36 4.59 0.08 15.04
C HIS A 36 3.92 1.22 14.26
N ALA A 37 4.69 1.89 13.40
CA ALA A 37 4.21 3.02 12.61
C ALA A 37 4.07 2.63 11.13
N VAL A 38 2.91 2.96 10.55
CA VAL A 38 2.67 2.84 9.12
C VAL A 38 2.79 4.23 8.50
N ILE A 39 3.73 4.41 7.58
CA ILE A 39 3.96 5.67 6.87
C ILE A 39 3.42 5.54 5.45
N THR A 40 2.79 6.59 4.92
CA THR A 40 2.30 6.67 3.55
C THR A 40 2.41 8.10 3.02
N SER A 41 2.25 8.29 1.72
CA SER A 41 2.30 9.60 1.08
C SER A 41 1.31 9.68 -0.07
N VAL A 42 1.04 10.90 -0.50
CA VAL A 42 0.48 11.13 -1.84
C VAL A 42 1.55 10.91 -2.91
N ASP A 43 1.13 10.68 -4.16
CA ASP A 43 2.05 10.73 -5.30
C ASP A 43 2.56 12.16 -5.54
N ARG A 44 3.86 12.27 -5.84
CA ARG A 44 4.57 13.51 -6.15
C ARG A 44 5.20 13.47 -7.55
N ASP A 45 4.41 13.17 -8.57
CA ASP A 45 4.88 13.15 -9.97
C ASP A 45 5.42 14.52 -10.45
N ASP A 46 5.19 15.59 -9.68
CA ASP A 46 5.73 16.93 -9.90
C ASP A 46 7.23 17.05 -9.56
N LEU A 47 7.76 16.10 -8.77
CA LEU A 47 9.17 16.09 -8.36
C LEU A 47 9.99 15.13 -9.23
N LYS A 48 11.24 15.51 -9.53
CA LYS A 48 12.19 14.67 -10.28
C LYS A 48 12.50 13.34 -9.59
N ASP A 49 12.42 13.33 -8.25
CA ASP A 49 12.65 12.15 -7.42
C ASP A 49 11.36 11.47 -6.97
N MET A 50 10.21 12.01 -7.38
CA MET A 50 8.88 11.54 -6.99
C MET A 50 8.63 11.53 -5.47
N GLY A 51 9.39 12.32 -4.70
CA GLY A 51 9.34 12.35 -3.24
C GLY A 51 10.09 11.22 -2.54
N SER A 52 10.80 10.35 -3.28
CA SER A 52 11.56 9.24 -2.69
C SER A 52 12.66 9.69 -1.71
N ILE A 53 13.20 10.90 -1.87
CA ILE A 53 14.17 11.46 -0.90
C ILE A 53 13.49 11.74 0.44
N VAL A 54 12.34 12.42 0.43
CA VAL A 54 11.58 12.74 1.67
C VAL A 54 11.16 11.46 2.39
N TRP A 55 10.77 10.43 1.65
CA TRP A 55 10.50 9.10 2.20
C TRP A 55 11.69 8.52 2.97
N ALA A 56 12.87 8.47 2.33
CA ALA A 56 14.07 7.93 2.95
C ALA A 56 14.48 8.73 4.19
N GLU A 57 14.41 10.06 4.12
CA GLU A 57 14.72 10.93 5.26
C GLU A 57 13.70 10.77 6.40
N THR A 58 12.42 10.54 6.09
CA THR A 58 11.40 10.24 7.10
C THR A 58 11.71 8.96 7.85
N VAL A 59 12.03 7.87 7.14
CA VAL A 59 12.40 6.60 7.79
C VAL A 59 13.65 6.76 8.66
N LYS A 60 14.69 7.45 8.15
CA LYS A 60 15.93 7.71 8.92
C LYS A 60 15.66 8.54 10.18
N ALA A 61 14.86 9.60 10.08
CA ALA A 61 14.51 10.44 11.22
C ALA A 61 13.74 9.64 12.28
N ILE A 62 12.78 8.80 11.86
CA ILE A 62 12.04 7.94 12.79
C ILE A 62 12.97 6.97 13.50
N ARG A 63 13.83 6.24 12.77
CA ARG A 63 14.78 5.30 13.37
C ARG A 63 15.74 5.98 14.35
N ARG A 64 16.21 7.19 14.04
CA ARG A 64 17.10 7.95 14.92
C ARG A 64 16.42 8.36 16.23
N MET A 65 15.15 8.78 16.18
CA MET A 65 14.43 9.24 17.38
C MET A 65 13.70 8.13 18.15
N ASN A 66 13.35 7.04 17.46
CA ASN A 66 12.50 5.95 17.93
C ASN A 66 13.11 4.59 17.53
N PRO A 67 14.26 4.21 18.11
CA PRO A 67 15.01 3.03 17.68
C PRO A 67 14.23 1.71 17.84
N ASP A 68 13.26 1.66 18.76
CA ASP A 68 12.45 0.47 19.04
C ASP A 68 11.13 0.44 18.23
N THR A 69 10.81 1.49 17.47
CA THR A 69 9.60 1.53 16.65
C THR A 69 9.84 0.80 15.33
N THR A 70 9.00 -0.19 15.06
CA THR A 70 8.99 -0.89 13.77
C THR A 70 8.18 -0.12 12.73
N LEU A 71 8.51 -0.31 11.45
CA LEU A 71 7.98 0.48 10.34
C LEU A 71 7.37 -0.38 9.23
N GLU A 72 6.20 0.07 8.76
CA GLU A 72 5.63 -0.34 7.48
C GLU A 72 5.56 0.89 6.57
N THR A 73 6.08 0.80 5.34
CA THR A 73 6.02 1.88 4.35
C THR A 73 5.05 1.54 3.24
N LEU A 74 3.90 2.20 3.19
CA LEU A 74 2.94 2.11 2.07
C LEU A 74 3.29 3.15 1.00
N ILE A 75 4.05 2.71 0.00
CA ILE A 75 4.68 3.57 -1.00
C ILE A 75 3.82 3.74 -2.27
N PRO A 76 3.97 4.87 -2.97
CA PRO A 76 3.56 5.01 -4.37
C PRO A 76 4.26 4.01 -5.32
N ASP A 77 3.84 3.98 -6.58
CA ASP A 77 4.49 3.12 -7.60
C ASP A 77 5.84 3.68 -8.09
N PHE A 78 6.16 4.94 -7.78
CA PHE A 78 7.30 5.71 -8.33
C PHE A 78 7.46 5.55 -9.85
N GLN A 79 6.34 5.39 -10.57
CA GLN A 79 6.30 5.06 -12.00
C GLN A 79 7.09 3.80 -12.42
N GLY A 80 7.49 2.95 -11.46
CA GLY A 80 8.35 1.79 -11.68
C GLY A 80 9.82 2.15 -11.85
N ILE A 81 10.24 3.36 -11.49
CA ILE A 81 11.64 3.78 -11.61
C ILE A 81 12.43 3.21 -10.43
N GLU A 82 13.24 2.19 -10.71
CA GLU A 82 14.02 1.43 -9.72
C GLU A 82 14.84 2.32 -8.78
N ARG A 83 15.56 3.33 -9.30
CA ARG A 83 16.35 4.27 -8.48
C ARG A 83 15.57 4.98 -7.36
N HIS A 84 14.25 5.13 -7.50
CA HIS A 84 13.38 5.74 -6.49
C HIS A 84 12.91 4.71 -5.47
N ILE A 85 12.71 3.47 -5.93
CA ILE A 85 12.38 2.32 -5.10
C ILE A 85 13.59 1.92 -4.25
N ASP A 86 14.80 1.94 -4.81
CA ASP A 86 16.06 1.62 -4.13
C ASP A 86 16.27 2.45 -2.87
N ARG A 87 15.89 3.74 -2.88
CA ARG A 87 15.97 4.60 -1.69
C ARG A 87 15.11 4.12 -0.52
N ILE A 88 13.99 3.44 -0.81
CA ILE A 88 13.15 2.82 0.21
C ILE A 88 13.79 1.52 0.70
N ILE A 89 14.39 0.75 -0.20
CA ILE A 89 15.09 -0.49 0.13
C ILE A 89 16.30 -0.20 1.04
N GLU A 90 17.09 0.82 0.72
CA GLU A 90 18.30 1.25 1.47
C GLU A 90 18.02 1.65 2.92
N VAL A 91 16.80 2.07 3.25
CA VAL A 91 16.40 2.42 4.63
C VAL A 91 15.78 1.25 5.40
N HIS A 92 15.77 0.07 4.78
CA HIS A 92 15.47 -1.24 5.37
C HIS A 92 14.20 -1.27 6.25
N PRO A 93 13.03 -0.82 5.79
CA PRO A 93 11.78 -0.93 6.57
C PRO A 93 11.43 -2.41 6.83
N GLU A 94 10.75 -2.68 7.95
CA GLU A 94 10.38 -4.05 8.31
C GLU A 94 9.33 -4.65 7.37
N VAL A 95 8.46 -3.81 6.80
CA VAL A 95 7.47 -4.15 5.77
C VAL A 95 7.43 -3.04 4.72
N VAL A 96 7.46 -3.39 3.43
CA VAL A 96 7.13 -2.46 2.33
C VAL A 96 5.82 -2.87 1.70
N SER A 97 4.88 -1.94 1.62
CA SER A 97 3.57 -2.12 1.02
C SER A 97 3.42 -1.30 -0.25
N HIS A 98 2.85 -1.89 -1.29
CA HIS A 98 2.35 -1.18 -2.47
C HIS A 98 1.04 -1.81 -2.93
N ASN A 99 -0.04 -1.06 -2.88
CA ASN A 99 -1.37 -1.60 -3.13
C ASN A 99 -1.71 -1.74 -4.63
N MET A 100 -2.30 -2.88 -4.98
CA MET A 100 -2.96 -3.08 -6.28
C MET A 100 -4.29 -2.32 -6.36
N GLU A 101 -4.97 -2.19 -5.23
CA GLU A 101 -6.30 -1.58 -4.97
C GLU A 101 -7.48 -2.28 -5.65
N THR A 102 -7.31 -2.82 -6.85
CA THR A 102 -8.37 -3.52 -7.59
C THR A 102 -7.79 -4.51 -8.59
N VAL A 103 -8.66 -5.22 -9.30
CA VAL A 103 -8.32 -6.20 -10.32
C VAL A 103 -7.83 -5.54 -11.63
N LYS A 104 -7.15 -6.31 -12.47
CA LYS A 104 -6.53 -5.84 -13.72
C LYS A 104 -7.50 -5.09 -14.64
N ARG A 105 -8.72 -5.61 -14.86
CA ARG A 105 -9.74 -4.97 -15.71
C ARG A 105 -10.14 -3.59 -15.22
N LEU A 106 -10.34 -3.44 -13.90
CA LEU A 106 -10.82 -2.21 -13.28
C LEU A 106 -9.71 -1.18 -13.03
N THR A 107 -8.43 -1.57 -13.12
CA THR A 107 -7.32 -0.68 -12.76
C THR A 107 -7.35 0.66 -13.52
N ARG A 108 -7.69 0.67 -14.81
CA ARG A 108 -7.75 1.93 -15.59
C ARG A 108 -8.88 2.85 -15.16
N GLU A 109 -10.00 2.30 -14.67
CA GLU A 109 -11.15 3.06 -14.18
C GLU A 109 -10.90 3.57 -12.76
N VAL A 110 -10.34 2.71 -11.90
CA VAL A 110 -10.14 2.98 -10.46
C VAL A 110 -8.89 3.82 -10.20
N ARG A 111 -7.80 3.56 -10.92
CA ARG A 111 -6.47 4.17 -10.73
C ARG A 111 -5.98 4.78 -12.06
N ILE A 112 -6.56 5.91 -12.46
CA ILE A 112 -6.36 6.55 -13.78
C ILE A 112 -4.90 6.59 -14.24
N GLN A 113 -3.96 6.96 -13.36
CA GLN A 113 -2.54 7.08 -13.71
C GLN A 113 -1.71 5.81 -13.45
N ALA A 114 -2.20 4.87 -12.65
CA ALA A 114 -1.47 3.65 -12.30
C ALA A 114 -1.70 2.54 -13.34
N LYS A 115 -0.76 1.60 -13.40
CA LYS A 115 -0.87 0.40 -14.26
C LYS A 115 -0.74 -0.84 -13.40
N TYR A 116 -1.57 -1.84 -13.69
CA TYR A 116 -1.58 -3.11 -12.96
C TYR A 116 -0.20 -3.76 -12.99
N GLU A 117 0.35 -3.98 -14.19
CA GLU A 117 1.66 -4.63 -14.36
C GLU A 117 2.82 -3.86 -13.76
N ARG A 118 2.72 -2.52 -13.72
CA ARG A 118 3.72 -1.71 -13.04
C ARG A 118 3.67 -1.92 -11.53
N SER A 119 2.47 -1.90 -10.95
CA SER A 119 2.29 -2.10 -9.51
C SER A 119 2.78 -3.50 -9.10
N LEU A 120 2.46 -4.51 -9.92
CA LEU A 120 2.95 -5.87 -9.73
C LEU A 120 4.48 -5.96 -9.88
N GLY A 121 5.04 -5.26 -10.88
CA GLY A 121 6.49 -5.15 -11.09
C GLY A 121 7.23 -4.47 -9.92
N VAL A 122 6.64 -3.45 -9.30
CA VAL A 122 7.20 -2.82 -8.09
C VAL A 122 7.30 -3.83 -6.94
N LEU A 123 6.22 -4.60 -6.70
CA LEU A 123 6.20 -5.62 -5.66
C LEU A 123 7.23 -6.73 -5.92
N LYS A 124 7.33 -7.18 -7.17
CA LYS A 124 8.34 -8.14 -7.61
C LYS A 124 9.76 -7.62 -7.35
N TYR A 125 10.04 -6.40 -7.79
CA TYR A 125 11.36 -5.77 -7.64
C TYR A 125 11.74 -5.64 -6.16
N LEU A 126 10.83 -5.14 -5.30
CA LEU A 126 11.07 -5.06 -3.86
C LEU A 126 11.46 -6.43 -3.27
N LYS A 127 10.75 -7.49 -3.68
CA LYS A 127 11.03 -8.84 -3.18
C LYS A 127 12.38 -9.37 -3.67
N GLU A 128 12.71 -9.16 -4.95
CA GLU A 128 13.98 -9.56 -5.57
C GLU A 128 15.18 -8.80 -4.97
N GLN A 129 15.00 -7.54 -4.58
CA GLN A 129 16.02 -6.74 -3.89
C GLN A 129 16.13 -7.03 -2.38
N GLY A 130 15.44 -8.06 -1.88
CA GLY A 130 15.65 -8.57 -0.52
C GLY A 130 14.79 -7.91 0.55
N ILE A 131 13.72 -7.18 0.20
CA ILE A 131 12.73 -6.75 1.20
C ILE A 131 12.14 -7.98 1.89
N LYS A 132 12.30 -8.04 3.22
CA LYS A 132 11.93 -9.20 4.03
C LYS A 132 10.44 -9.52 3.95
N ARG A 133 9.59 -8.48 3.97
CA ARG A 133 8.14 -8.59 3.92
C ARG A 133 7.56 -7.56 2.97
N THR A 134 6.99 -8.05 1.88
CA THR A 134 6.22 -7.26 0.92
C THR A 134 4.73 -7.44 1.17
N LYS A 135 3.98 -6.35 0.99
CA LYS A 135 2.55 -6.31 1.25
C LYS A 135 1.79 -5.60 0.15
N SER A 136 0.56 -6.04 -0.08
CA SER A 136 -0.36 -5.36 -0.97
C SER A 136 -1.78 -5.48 -0.44
N GLY A 137 -2.69 -4.77 -1.09
CA GLY A 137 -4.10 -4.82 -0.78
C GLY A 137 -4.98 -4.56 -1.99
N ILE A 138 -6.20 -5.10 -1.90
CA ILE A 138 -7.28 -4.86 -2.85
C ILE A 138 -8.55 -4.48 -2.07
N MET A 139 -9.34 -3.61 -2.68
CA MET A 139 -10.68 -3.27 -2.20
C MET A 139 -11.71 -3.94 -3.10
N LEU A 140 -12.74 -4.50 -2.47
CA LEU A 140 -13.85 -5.14 -3.13
C LEU A 140 -15.11 -4.29 -3.13
N GLY A 141 -16.04 -4.56 -4.02
CA GLY A 141 -17.27 -3.79 -4.23
C GLY A 141 -17.13 -2.70 -5.29
N LEU A 142 -16.11 -2.76 -6.14
CA LEU A 142 -15.91 -1.83 -7.27
C LEU A 142 -16.46 -2.40 -8.59
N GLY A 143 -16.93 -3.64 -8.59
CA GLY A 143 -17.50 -4.34 -9.76
C GLY A 143 -16.59 -5.42 -10.33
N GLU A 144 -15.60 -5.85 -9.56
CA GLU A 144 -14.81 -7.04 -9.82
C GLU A 144 -15.62 -8.31 -9.61
N THR A 145 -15.32 -9.35 -10.38
CA THR A 145 -15.88 -10.68 -10.19
C THR A 145 -14.99 -11.52 -9.28
N GLU A 146 -15.55 -12.56 -8.67
CA GLU A 146 -14.78 -13.49 -7.83
C GLU A 146 -13.58 -14.08 -8.58
N ALA A 147 -13.75 -14.49 -9.84
CA ALA A 147 -12.66 -15.03 -10.66
C ALA A 147 -11.52 -14.02 -10.86
N GLU A 148 -11.83 -12.73 -11.00
CA GLU A 148 -10.81 -11.68 -11.12
C GLU A 148 -10.09 -11.41 -9.81
N VAL A 149 -10.78 -11.53 -8.67
CA VAL A 149 -10.17 -11.45 -7.35
C VAL A 149 -9.18 -12.59 -7.17
N ILE A 150 -9.59 -13.82 -7.48
CA ILE A 150 -8.75 -15.01 -7.41
C ILE A 150 -7.52 -14.87 -8.31
N GLN A 151 -7.69 -14.45 -9.57
CA GLN A 151 -6.58 -14.18 -10.48
C GLN A 151 -5.62 -13.13 -9.91
N THR A 152 -6.13 -12.09 -9.27
CA THR A 152 -5.30 -11.05 -8.65
C THR A 152 -4.48 -11.60 -7.47
N LEU A 153 -5.04 -12.52 -6.68
CA LEU A 153 -4.31 -13.21 -5.63
C LEU A 153 -3.21 -14.13 -6.20
N GLU A 154 -3.51 -14.85 -7.29
CA GLU A 154 -2.51 -15.67 -8.00
C GLU A 154 -1.36 -14.81 -8.55
N ASP A 155 -1.68 -13.67 -9.18
CA ASP A 155 -0.69 -12.73 -9.71
C ASP A 155 0.20 -12.20 -8.58
N LEU A 156 -0.39 -11.75 -7.46
CA LEU A 156 0.35 -11.30 -6.28
C LEU A 156 1.25 -12.40 -5.70
N ARG A 157 0.76 -13.64 -5.66
CA ARG A 157 1.55 -14.77 -5.19
C ARG A 157 2.69 -15.11 -6.14
N SER A 158 2.50 -14.95 -7.46
CA SER A 158 3.53 -15.19 -8.48
C SER A 158 4.77 -14.28 -8.33
N VAL A 159 4.61 -13.11 -7.70
CA VAL A 159 5.71 -12.19 -7.37
C VAL A 159 6.21 -12.35 -5.93
N ASN A 160 5.89 -13.47 -5.31
CA ASN A 160 6.31 -13.84 -3.96
C ASN A 160 5.85 -12.88 -2.85
N LEU A 161 4.70 -12.21 -3.01
CA LEU A 161 4.14 -11.33 -1.99
C LEU A 161 3.84 -12.06 -0.68
N ASP A 162 4.20 -11.48 0.47
CA ASP A 162 4.05 -12.14 1.77
C ASP A 162 2.68 -11.90 2.40
N ILE A 163 2.16 -10.67 2.31
CA ILE A 163 0.97 -10.23 3.05
C ILE A 163 -0.04 -9.62 2.09
N VAL A 164 -1.29 -10.04 2.17
CA VAL A 164 -2.39 -9.43 1.40
C VAL A 164 -3.53 -8.99 2.32
N THR A 165 -4.04 -7.79 2.07
CA THR A 165 -5.23 -7.26 2.74
C THR A 165 -6.39 -7.11 1.77
N ILE A 166 -7.57 -7.63 2.12
CA ILE A 166 -8.77 -7.62 1.29
C ILE A 166 -9.88 -6.92 2.08
N GLY A 167 -10.32 -5.75 1.62
CA GLY A 167 -11.28 -4.91 2.35
C GLY A 167 -12.47 -4.49 1.51
N GLN A 168 -13.55 -4.02 2.14
CA GLN A 168 -14.68 -3.40 1.42
C GLN A 168 -14.32 -1.97 1.01
N TYR A 169 -14.56 -1.63 -0.25
CA TYR A 169 -14.57 -0.26 -0.73
C TYR A 169 -15.74 0.49 -0.10
N LEU A 170 -15.44 1.59 0.58
CA LEU A 170 -16.42 2.53 1.10
C LEU A 170 -16.25 3.86 0.38
N GLN A 171 -17.31 4.28 -0.31
CA GLN A 171 -17.32 5.51 -1.09
C GLN A 171 -17.08 6.74 -0.19
N PRO A 172 -16.00 7.54 -0.41
CA PRO A 172 -15.72 8.70 0.45
C PRO A 172 -16.76 9.82 0.31
N SER A 173 -17.29 10.02 -0.90
CA SER A 173 -18.36 10.98 -1.19
C SER A 173 -19.04 10.65 -2.51
N LYS A 174 -20.22 11.26 -2.78
CA LYS A 174 -21.00 11.05 -4.02
C LYS A 174 -20.25 11.35 -5.33
N ARG A 175 -19.09 12.02 -5.27
CA ARG A 175 -18.25 12.34 -6.45
C ARG A 175 -17.27 11.21 -6.80
N HIS A 176 -17.05 10.25 -5.90
CA HIS A 176 -16.17 9.10 -6.10
C HIS A 176 -16.92 7.95 -6.74
N LEU A 177 -16.20 6.92 -7.18
CA LEU A 177 -16.80 5.72 -7.76
C LEU A 177 -17.91 5.16 -6.86
N PRO A 178 -19.06 4.77 -7.41
CA PRO A 178 -20.13 4.19 -6.62
C PRO A 178 -19.73 2.79 -6.13
N VAL A 179 -20.21 2.41 -4.94
CA VAL A 179 -20.13 1.02 -4.49
C VAL A 179 -21.06 0.18 -5.38
N LYS A 180 -20.52 -0.85 -6.02
CA LYS A 180 -21.28 -1.79 -6.87
C LYS A 180 -21.89 -2.91 -6.06
N GLU A 181 -21.17 -3.37 -5.05
CA GLU A 181 -21.56 -4.50 -4.20
C GLU A 181 -21.01 -4.34 -2.78
N PHE A 182 -21.79 -4.77 -1.79
CA PHE A 182 -21.30 -4.97 -0.43
C PHE A 182 -21.03 -6.45 -0.24
N ILE A 183 -19.76 -6.79 -0.12
CA ILE A 183 -19.30 -8.18 -0.07
C ILE A 183 -19.70 -8.81 1.26
N LEU A 184 -20.20 -10.04 1.18
CA LEU A 184 -20.66 -10.77 2.36
C LEU A 184 -19.47 -11.25 3.21
N PRO A 185 -19.63 -11.35 4.54
CA PRO A 185 -18.58 -11.88 5.42
C PRO A 185 -18.05 -13.26 4.99
N GLU A 186 -18.91 -14.14 4.47
CA GLU A 186 -18.55 -15.48 4.00
C GLU A 186 -17.64 -15.44 2.78
N GLN A 187 -17.81 -14.44 1.90
CA GLN A 187 -16.90 -14.24 0.76
C GLN A 187 -15.53 -13.77 1.22
N PHE A 188 -15.45 -12.86 2.20
CA PHE A 188 -14.16 -12.48 2.79
C PHE A 188 -13.45 -13.67 3.43
N GLN A 189 -14.16 -14.51 4.19
CA GLN A 189 -13.60 -15.74 4.79
C GLN A 189 -13.10 -16.71 3.71
N LYS A 190 -13.83 -16.84 2.60
CA LYS A 190 -13.40 -17.65 1.45
C LYS A 190 -12.07 -17.15 0.88
N TYR A 191 -11.91 -15.85 0.68
CA TYR A 191 -10.65 -15.27 0.18
C TYR A 191 -9.50 -15.41 1.18
N GLU A 192 -9.79 -15.31 2.49
CA GLU A 192 -8.78 -15.54 3.53
C GLU A 192 -8.21 -16.96 3.45
N LYS A 193 -9.10 -17.95 3.43
CA LYS A 193 -8.72 -19.36 3.31
C LYS A 193 -7.94 -19.62 2.02
N LEU A 194 -8.43 -19.12 0.90
CA LEU A 194 -7.77 -19.32 -0.39
C LEU A 194 -6.38 -18.68 -0.43
N GLY A 195 -6.23 -17.47 0.10
CA GLY A 195 -4.92 -16.82 0.18
C GLY A 195 -3.93 -17.59 1.05
N LEU A 196 -4.37 -18.12 2.19
CA LEU A 196 -3.52 -18.96 3.03
C LEU A 196 -3.11 -20.26 2.30
N GLU A 197 -4.03 -20.89 1.57
CA GLU A 197 -3.77 -22.08 0.74
C GLU A 197 -2.79 -21.79 -0.42
N MET A 198 -2.85 -20.58 -0.99
CA MET A 198 -1.89 -20.11 -2.01
C MET A 198 -0.48 -19.84 -1.45
N GLY A 199 -0.33 -19.77 -0.12
CA GLY A 199 0.96 -19.59 0.54
C GLY A 199 1.31 -18.13 0.86
N PHE A 200 0.34 -17.22 0.94
CA PHE A 200 0.57 -15.94 1.62
C PHE A 200 0.92 -16.21 3.10
N ARG A 201 1.93 -15.51 3.62
CA ARG A 201 2.30 -15.62 5.04
C ARG A 201 1.18 -15.10 5.95
N HIS A 202 0.50 -14.04 5.52
CA HIS A 202 -0.59 -13.43 6.26
C HIS A 202 -1.67 -12.92 5.32
N VAL A 203 -2.93 -13.15 5.69
CA VAL A 203 -4.10 -12.63 4.97
C VAL A 203 -5.02 -11.96 5.98
N GLU A 204 -5.34 -10.68 5.75
CA GLU A 204 -6.42 -10.00 6.46
C GLU A 204 -7.55 -9.78 5.47
N SER A 205 -8.72 -10.38 5.72
CA SER A 205 -9.86 -10.30 4.81
C SER A 205 -11.12 -9.96 5.58
N GLY A 206 -11.76 -8.83 5.27
CA GLY A 206 -13.00 -8.43 5.93
C GLY A 206 -13.45 -7.02 5.59
N ALA A 207 -14.73 -6.73 5.82
CA ALA A 207 -15.34 -5.45 5.39
C ALA A 207 -14.60 -4.21 5.92
N LEU A 208 -14.13 -4.23 7.17
CA LEU A 208 -13.43 -3.11 7.80
C LEU A 208 -11.90 -3.18 7.67
N VAL A 209 -11.37 -4.19 6.98
CA VAL A 209 -9.93 -4.29 6.74
C VAL A 209 -9.49 -3.11 5.87
N ARG A 210 -8.35 -2.56 6.25
CA ARG A 210 -7.62 -1.49 5.56
C ARG A 210 -6.16 -1.88 5.52
N SER A 211 -5.39 -1.26 4.63
CA SER A 211 -3.96 -1.54 4.50
C SER A 211 -3.24 -1.45 5.84
N SER A 212 -3.55 -0.49 6.72
CA SER A 212 -2.90 -0.35 8.03
C SER A 212 -3.58 -1.11 9.19
N TYR A 213 -4.69 -1.82 8.94
CA TYR A 213 -5.42 -2.53 9.98
C TYR A 213 -4.55 -3.64 10.60
N LYS A 214 -4.42 -3.63 11.93
CA LYS A 214 -3.63 -4.60 12.73
C LYS A 214 -2.20 -4.84 12.18
N ALA A 215 -1.58 -3.84 11.56
CA ALA A 215 -0.30 -3.99 10.86
C ALA A 215 0.85 -4.58 11.70
N GLN A 216 0.83 -4.35 13.03
CA GLN A 216 1.79 -4.97 13.96
C GLN A 216 1.81 -6.51 13.88
N LYS A 217 0.68 -7.16 13.58
CA LYS A 217 0.60 -8.63 13.42
C LYS A 217 1.39 -9.15 12.23
N HIS A 218 1.71 -8.30 11.26
CA HIS A 218 2.45 -8.70 10.07
C HIS A 218 3.96 -8.88 10.33
N LEU A 219 4.43 -8.45 11.51
CA LEU A 219 5.84 -8.54 11.91
C LEU A 219 6.24 -9.90 12.48
N THR A 220 5.27 -10.71 12.88
CA THR A 220 5.47 -12.10 13.32
C THR A 220 5.41 -12.99 12.10
#